data_AF-A0A9D0ACE5-F1
#
_entry.id   AF-A0A9D0ACE5-F1
#
_cell.length_a   1.000
_cell.length_b   1.000
_cell.length_c   1.000
_cell.angle_alpha   90.00
_cell.angle_beta   90.00
_cell.angle_gamma   90.00
#
_symmetry.space_group_name_H-M   'P 1'
#
loop_
_entity.id
_entity.type
_entity.pdbx_description
1 polymer ?
#
loop_
_entity_poly.entity_id
_entity_poly.type
_entity_poly.pdbx_seq_one_letter_code
_entity_poly.pdbx_strand_id
1 'polypeptide(L)'
;MSTRDVSTRVLFLGKPGIPLCFIDTSTLIYLDRLELLERVVAVFSVATIAGVIREFGRSPERIAVYSTEEGATDLLLVKRAALCNAVVFSEDKKVLQDADRHGLEYYNTLMIVLALYARREIDIDACASLLARLESFARYSANVRGYGSEVLAALQSDGETISMPSPFSGK
;
A
#
# COMPACT_ATOMS: atom_id res chain seq x y z
N MET A 1 -0.18 -31.08 10.67
CA MET A 1 0.98 -30.48 9.98
C MET A 1 0.57 -30.20 8.55
N SER A 2 0.31 -28.93 8.22
CA SER A 2 0.16 -28.46 6.85
C SER A 2 1.14 -27.30 6.70
N THR A 3 2.37 -27.63 6.35
CA THR A 3 3.35 -26.68 5.83
C THR A 3 2.75 -26.09 4.55
N ARG A 4 2.03 -24.98 4.70
CA ARG A 4 1.73 -24.13 3.56
C ARG A 4 3.07 -23.61 3.09
N ASP A 5 3.54 -24.24 2.04
CA ASP A 5 4.59 -23.76 1.15
C ASP A 5 4.11 -22.43 0.58
N VAL A 6 4.34 -21.35 1.35
CA VAL A 6 4.11 -19.98 0.91
C VAL A 6 5.29 -19.66 0.00
N SER A 7 5.21 -20.14 -1.24
CA SER A 7 6.00 -19.61 -2.34
C SER A 7 5.57 -18.16 -2.56
N THR A 8 6.19 -17.29 -1.77
CA THR A 8 6.16 -15.85 -1.84
C THR A 8 6.57 -15.41 -3.24
N ARG A 9 5.61 -15.05 -4.09
CA ARG A 9 5.91 -14.38 -5.36
C ARG A 9 5.94 -12.88 -5.11
N VAL A 10 7.14 -12.38 -4.81
CA VAL A 10 7.45 -10.96 -5.00
C VAL A 10 8.30 -10.83 -6.24
N LEU A 11 7.72 -10.26 -7.29
CA LEU A 11 8.47 -9.79 -8.45
C LEU A 11 8.16 -8.31 -8.62
N PHE A 12 9.00 -7.47 -8.01
CA PHE A 12 9.00 -6.03 -8.26
C PHE A 12 10.38 -5.59 -8.72
N LEU A 13 10.71 -5.91 -9.97
CA LEU A 13 11.79 -5.26 -10.69
C LEU A 13 11.30 -4.83 -12.07
N GLY A 14 11.33 -3.51 -12.27
CA GLY A 14 11.38 -2.78 -13.54
C GLY A 14 10.66 -3.37 -14.75
N LYS A 15 9.38 -2.98 -14.95
CA LYS A 15 8.58 -3.07 -16.20
C LYS A 15 8.71 -4.43 -16.95
N PRO A 16 7.81 -5.41 -16.76
CA PRO A 16 6.36 -5.30 -17.06
C PRO A 16 5.44 -5.62 -15.87
N GLY A 17 4.24 -5.02 -15.91
CA GLY A 17 3.15 -5.24 -14.96
C GLY A 17 3.23 -4.38 -13.70
N ILE A 18 3.12 -3.04 -13.83
CA ILE A 18 2.85 -2.20 -12.65
C ILE A 18 1.49 -2.67 -12.10
N PRO A 19 1.41 -3.14 -10.85
CA PRO A 19 0.16 -3.62 -10.29
C PRO A 19 -0.84 -2.46 -10.27
N LEU A 20 -2.07 -2.78 -10.63
CA LEU A 20 -3.18 -1.90 -10.32
C LEU A 20 -3.37 -1.89 -8.80
N CYS A 21 -3.50 -0.69 -8.23
CA CYS A 21 -3.70 -0.49 -6.80
C CYS A 21 -5.00 0.27 -6.58
N PHE A 22 -5.90 -0.25 -5.73
CA PHE A 22 -7.07 0.46 -5.26
C PHE A 22 -6.78 1.17 -3.95
N ILE A 23 -6.89 2.49 -3.94
CA ILE A 23 -6.59 3.34 -2.78
C ILE A 23 -7.88 3.84 -2.10
N ASP A 24 -7.89 3.80 -0.76
CA ASP A 24 -8.97 4.35 0.05
C ASP A 24 -8.75 5.83 0.42
N THR A 25 -9.71 6.42 1.14
CA THR A 25 -9.62 7.82 1.57
C THR A 25 -8.50 8.05 2.59
N SER A 26 -8.31 7.10 3.51
CA SER A 26 -7.36 7.24 4.62
C SER A 26 -5.90 7.32 4.12
N THR A 27 -5.53 6.46 3.16
CA THR A 27 -4.21 6.49 2.54
C THR A 27 -4.03 7.70 1.63
N LEU A 28 -5.07 8.17 0.92
CA LEU A 28 -4.99 9.44 0.17
C LEU A 28 -4.61 10.61 1.09
N ILE A 29 -5.24 10.71 2.26
CA ILE A 29 -4.93 11.74 3.26
C ILE A 29 -3.48 11.62 3.76
N TYR A 30 -3.00 10.40 4.03
CA TYR A 30 -1.64 10.17 4.52
C TYR A 30 -0.60 10.54 3.47
N LEU A 31 -0.78 10.10 2.22
CA LEU A 31 0.11 10.41 1.12
C LEU A 31 0.15 11.91 0.81
N ASP A 32 -1.00 12.58 0.89
CA ASP A 32 -1.07 14.03 0.71
C ASP A 32 -0.32 14.78 1.82
N ARG A 33 -0.53 14.39 3.08
CA ARG A 33 0.17 14.99 4.23
C ARG A 33 1.70 14.80 4.18
N LEU A 34 2.16 13.73 3.53
CA LEU A 34 3.58 13.47 3.30
C LEU A 34 4.13 14.11 2.02
N GLU A 35 3.28 14.74 1.20
CA GLU A 35 3.62 15.28 -0.13
C GLU A 35 4.14 14.18 -1.09
N LEU A 36 3.59 12.96 -0.95
CA LEU A 36 3.97 11.79 -1.75
C LEU A 36 2.95 11.37 -2.79
N LEU A 37 1.72 11.91 -2.74
CA LEU A 37 0.62 11.46 -3.58
C LEU A 37 0.98 11.44 -5.08
N GLU A 38 1.52 12.55 -5.60
CA GLU A 38 1.93 12.67 -7.01
C GLU A 38 3.05 11.67 -7.39
N ARG A 39 3.97 11.42 -6.46
CA ARG A 39 5.05 10.44 -6.68
C ARG A 39 4.48 9.02 -6.72
N VAL A 40 3.56 8.67 -5.81
CA VAL A 40 2.92 7.36 -5.78
C VAL A 40 2.13 7.10 -7.06
N VAL A 41 1.31 8.04 -7.53
CA VAL A 41 0.54 7.85 -8.79
C VAL A 41 1.41 7.85 -10.05
N ALA A 42 2.64 8.36 -9.98
CA ALA A 42 3.61 8.26 -11.07
C ALA A 42 4.30 6.89 -11.11
N VAL A 43 4.46 6.23 -9.96
CA VAL A 43 5.16 4.95 -9.82
C VAL A 43 4.22 3.75 -9.91
N PHE A 44 3.00 3.89 -9.40
CA PHE A 44 1.98 2.86 -9.35
C PHE A 44 0.80 3.20 -10.27
N SER A 45 0.12 2.18 -10.79
CA SER A 45 -1.16 2.36 -11.49
C SER A 45 -2.26 2.45 -10.44
N VAL A 46 -2.66 3.65 -10.06
CA VAL A 46 -3.61 3.88 -8.96
C VAL A 46 -5.03 4.09 -9.49
N ALA A 47 -5.97 3.38 -8.88
CA ALA A 47 -7.39 3.53 -9.09
C ALA A 47 -8.11 3.71 -7.75
N THR A 48 -9.33 4.22 -7.81
CA THR A 48 -10.24 4.28 -6.66
C THR A 48 -11.69 4.26 -7.14
N ILE A 49 -12.61 4.50 -6.22
CA ILE A 49 -14.05 4.59 -6.48
C ILE A 49 -14.58 5.99 -6.19
N ALA A 50 -15.70 6.35 -6.81
CA ALA A 50 -16.31 7.68 -6.66
C ALA A 50 -16.62 8.04 -5.20
N GLY A 51 -16.98 7.06 -4.34
CA GLY A 51 -17.19 7.26 -2.91
C GLY A 51 -15.97 7.82 -2.18
N VAL A 52 -14.78 7.29 -2.48
CA VAL A 52 -13.51 7.73 -1.90
C VAL A 52 -13.16 9.16 -2.32
N ILE A 53 -13.32 9.50 -3.62
CA ILE A 53 -13.06 10.86 -4.11
C ILE A 53 -13.98 11.89 -3.45
N ARG A 54 -15.26 11.55 -3.22
CA ARG A 54 -16.20 12.44 -2.52
C ARG A 54 -15.78 12.69 -1.08
N GLU A 55 -15.30 11.65 -0.39
CA GLU A 55 -14.84 11.76 1.00
C GLU A 55 -13.51 12.53 1.10
N PHE A 56 -12.58 12.28 0.17
CA PHE A 56 -11.30 12.99 0.10
C PHE A 56 -11.46 14.47 -0.26
N GLY A 57 -12.53 14.83 -0.98
CA GLY A 57 -12.90 16.21 -1.30
C GLY A 57 -12.21 16.80 -2.53
N ARG A 58 -11.35 16.04 -3.21
CA ARG A 58 -10.75 16.41 -4.50
C ARG A 58 -10.35 15.17 -5.31
N SER A 59 -10.12 15.34 -6.61
CA SER A 59 -9.66 14.28 -7.49
C SER A 59 -8.21 14.51 -7.88
N PRO A 60 -7.25 13.70 -7.37
CA PRO A 60 -5.87 13.76 -7.82
C PRO A 60 -5.78 13.46 -9.32
N GLU A 61 -4.83 14.10 -10.00
CA GLU A 61 -4.57 13.80 -11.39
C GLU A 61 -4.03 12.36 -11.50
N ARG A 62 -4.36 11.65 -12.60
CA ARG A 62 -3.88 10.28 -12.91
C ARG A 62 -4.41 9.14 -12.05
N ILE A 63 -5.33 9.38 -11.11
CA ILE A 63 -6.07 8.29 -10.46
C ILE A 63 -7.29 7.92 -11.31
N ALA A 64 -7.41 6.66 -11.70
CA ALA A 64 -8.60 6.16 -12.38
C ALA A 64 -9.76 6.04 -11.38
N VAL A 65 -10.89 6.69 -11.67
CA VAL A 65 -12.06 6.67 -10.77
C VAL A 65 -13.14 5.78 -11.37
N TYR A 66 -13.48 4.70 -10.67
CA TYR A 66 -14.56 3.79 -11.05
C TYR A 66 -15.88 4.25 -10.44
N SER A 67 -16.95 4.23 -11.25
CA SER A 67 -18.31 4.34 -10.73
C SER A 67 -18.63 3.13 -9.84
N THR A 68 -19.36 3.37 -8.75
CA THR A 68 -19.81 2.30 -7.87
C THR A 68 -21.31 2.25 -7.75
N GLU A 69 -21.78 1.05 -7.43
CA GLU A 69 -23.13 0.78 -6.94
C GLU A 69 -23.36 1.49 -5.59
N GLU A 70 -24.61 1.50 -5.13
CA GLU A 70 -24.95 1.91 -3.76
C GLU A 70 -24.40 0.90 -2.74
N GLY A 71 -23.87 1.39 -1.62
CA GLY A 71 -23.32 0.56 -0.56
C GLY A 71 -22.25 1.26 0.26
N ALA A 72 -21.65 0.53 1.21
CA ALA A 72 -20.54 1.02 2.00
C ALA A 72 -19.28 1.15 1.13
N THR A 73 -18.67 2.34 1.13
CA THR A 73 -17.48 2.68 0.33
C THR A 73 -16.37 1.65 0.47
N ASP A 74 -16.00 1.29 1.70
CA ASP A 74 -14.93 0.32 2.01
C ASP A 74 -15.15 -1.04 1.37
N LEU A 75 -16.36 -1.59 1.49
CA LEU A 75 -16.72 -2.89 0.91
C LEU A 75 -16.68 -2.84 -0.62
N LEU A 76 -17.18 -1.75 -1.21
CA LEU A 76 -17.19 -1.56 -2.65
C LEU A 76 -15.76 -1.41 -3.21
N LEU A 77 -14.86 -0.77 -2.46
CA LEU A 77 -13.45 -0.63 -2.82
C LEU A 77 -12.79 -2.01 -2.89
N VAL A 78 -12.90 -2.83 -1.83
CA VAL A 78 -12.28 -4.17 -1.78
C VAL A 78 -12.91 -5.10 -2.82
N LYS A 79 -14.24 -5.09 -2.98
CA LYS A 79 -14.92 -5.85 -4.04
C LYS A 79 -14.38 -5.47 -5.42
N ARG A 80 -14.16 -4.18 -5.69
CA ARG A 80 -13.62 -3.73 -6.97
C ARG A 80 -12.16 -4.17 -7.14
N ALA A 81 -11.33 -4.06 -6.10
CA ALA A 81 -9.96 -4.54 -6.13
C ALA A 81 -9.89 -6.04 -6.42
N ALA A 82 -10.77 -6.84 -5.81
CA ALA A 82 -10.86 -8.28 -6.05
C ALA A 82 -11.22 -8.63 -7.49
N LEU A 83 -12.20 -7.93 -8.09
CA LEU A 83 -12.58 -8.13 -9.50
C LEU A 83 -11.43 -7.84 -10.47
N CYS A 84 -10.53 -6.94 -10.09
CA CYS A 84 -9.38 -6.55 -10.91
C CYS A 84 -8.09 -7.30 -10.53
N ASN A 85 -8.11 -8.19 -9.53
CA ASN A 85 -6.93 -8.80 -8.93
C ASN A 85 -5.84 -7.75 -8.59
N ALA A 86 -6.27 -6.69 -7.90
CA ALA A 86 -5.48 -5.50 -7.63
C ALA A 86 -5.05 -5.43 -6.15
N VAL A 87 -3.93 -4.74 -5.90
CA VAL A 87 -3.42 -4.46 -4.55
C VAL A 87 -4.33 -3.42 -3.87
N VAL A 88 -4.51 -3.50 -2.56
CA VAL A 88 -5.27 -2.51 -1.78
C VAL A 88 -4.34 -1.59 -0.97
N PHE A 89 -4.49 -0.28 -1.12
CA PHE A 89 -3.80 0.72 -0.32
C PHE A 89 -4.78 1.28 0.73
N SER A 90 -4.52 1.04 2.02
CA SER A 90 -5.39 1.51 3.10
C SER A 90 -4.65 1.61 4.45
N GLU A 91 -5.07 2.54 5.31
CA GLU A 91 -4.73 2.58 6.74
C GLU A 91 -5.81 1.93 7.61
N ASP A 92 -7.01 1.67 7.08
CA ASP A 92 -8.13 1.12 7.82
C ASP A 92 -7.95 -0.40 8.04
N LYS A 93 -7.86 -0.80 9.30
CA LYS A 93 -7.66 -2.20 9.67
C LYS A 93 -8.76 -3.13 9.13
N LYS A 94 -10.01 -2.70 9.07
CA LYS A 94 -11.11 -3.52 8.56
C LYS A 94 -11.01 -3.69 7.05
N VAL A 95 -10.63 -2.64 6.32
CA VAL A 95 -10.37 -2.71 4.87
C VAL A 95 -9.24 -3.69 4.59
N LEU A 96 -8.11 -3.58 5.31
CA LEU A 96 -6.98 -4.50 5.16
C LEU A 96 -7.35 -5.95 5.51
N GLN A 97 -8.13 -6.16 6.57
CA GLN A 97 -8.65 -7.48 6.92
C GLN A 97 -9.64 -8.05 5.88
N ASP A 98 -10.40 -7.20 5.20
CA ASP A 98 -11.29 -7.62 4.12
C ASP A 98 -10.49 -7.99 2.86
N ALA A 99 -9.49 -7.18 2.49
CA ALA A 99 -8.54 -7.50 1.42
C ALA A 99 -7.84 -8.85 1.66
N ASP A 100 -7.34 -9.08 2.87
CA ASP A 100 -6.73 -10.35 3.29
C ASP A 100 -7.68 -11.55 3.13
N ARG A 101 -8.95 -11.39 3.55
CA ARG A 101 -9.99 -12.43 3.37
C ARG A 101 -10.27 -12.75 1.90
N HIS A 102 -10.07 -11.78 1.01
CA HIS A 102 -10.18 -11.95 -0.43
C HIS A 102 -8.87 -12.45 -1.10
N GLY A 103 -7.81 -12.70 -0.32
CA GLY A 103 -6.51 -13.14 -0.84
C GLY A 103 -5.78 -12.05 -1.63
N LEU A 104 -6.10 -10.79 -1.40
CA LEU A 104 -5.47 -9.65 -2.05
C LEU A 104 -4.22 -9.20 -1.29
N GLU A 105 -3.21 -8.76 -2.04
CA GLU A 105 -2.11 -7.99 -1.46
C GLU A 105 -2.62 -6.63 -0.98
N TYR A 106 -2.03 -6.12 0.09
CA TYR A 106 -2.34 -4.80 0.61
C TYR A 106 -1.14 -4.13 1.23
N TYR A 107 -1.10 -2.80 1.15
CA TYR A 107 -0.06 -1.96 1.74
C TYR A 107 -0.69 -0.80 2.51
N ASN A 108 -0.14 -0.50 3.68
CA ASN A 108 -0.33 0.80 4.33
C ASN A 108 0.76 1.79 3.87
N THR A 109 0.66 3.05 4.30
CA THR A 109 1.57 4.12 3.89
C THR A 109 3.02 3.83 4.26
N LEU A 110 3.28 3.19 5.42
CA LEU A 110 4.62 2.74 5.78
C LEU A 110 5.19 1.81 4.70
N MET A 111 4.42 0.79 4.30
CA MET A 111 4.84 -0.15 3.26
C MET A 111 5.01 0.54 1.89
N ILE A 112 4.18 1.53 1.58
CA ILE A 112 4.30 2.34 0.35
C ILE A 112 5.61 3.13 0.34
N VAL A 113 6.00 3.78 1.44
CA VAL A 113 7.28 4.49 1.56
C VAL A 113 8.45 3.54 1.34
N LEU A 114 8.42 2.36 1.97
CA LEU A 114 9.45 1.34 1.79
C LEU A 114 9.49 0.81 0.34
N ALA A 115 8.34 0.65 -0.30
CA ALA A 115 8.28 0.25 -1.71
C ALA A 115 8.87 1.31 -2.65
N LEU A 116 8.67 2.61 -2.38
CA LEU A 116 9.33 3.68 -3.13
C LEU A 116 10.85 3.62 -2.97
N TYR A 117 11.35 3.38 -1.75
CA TYR A 117 12.79 3.24 -1.49
C TYR A 117 13.37 2.01 -2.20
N ALA A 118 12.70 0.85 -2.11
CA ALA A 118 13.10 -0.38 -2.79
C ALA A 118 13.20 -0.21 -4.31
N ARG A 119 12.33 0.62 -4.90
CA ARG A 119 12.32 0.96 -6.33
C ARG A 119 13.28 2.08 -6.70
N ARG A 120 14.06 2.60 -5.75
CA ARG A 120 14.99 3.73 -5.91
C ARG A 120 14.30 5.03 -6.35
N GLU A 121 13.01 5.18 -6.05
CA GLU A 121 12.24 6.41 -6.29
C GLU A 121 12.49 7.47 -5.21
N ILE A 122 13.05 7.04 -4.08
CA ILE A 122 13.60 7.87 -3.01
C ILE A 122 14.92 7.25 -2.55
N ASP A 123 15.84 8.09 -2.07
CA ASP A 123 17.06 7.63 -1.40
C ASP A 123 16.79 7.31 0.08
N ILE A 124 17.84 6.85 0.78
CA ILE A 124 17.72 6.42 2.17
C ILE A 124 17.42 7.59 3.13
N ASP A 125 17.96 8.78 2.86
CA ASP A 125 17.77 9.95 3.71
C ASP A 125 16.32 10.45 3.59
N ALA A 126 15.78 10.51 2.38
CA ALA A 126 14.38 10.81 2.11
C ALA A 126 13.47 9.74 2.73
N CYS A 127 13.80 8.45 2.61
CA CYS A 127 13.06 7.36 3.25
C CYS A 127 12.99 7.54 4.76
N ALA A 128 14.13 7.76 5.43
CA ALA A 128 14.20 7.97 6.86
C ALA A 128 13.37 9.20 7.31
N SER A 129 13.50 10.32 6.58
CA SER A 129 12.73 11.54 6.84
C SER A 129 11.22 11.33 6.71
N LEU A 130 10.78 10.62 5.67
CA LEU A 130 9.36 10.33 5.43
C LEU A 130 8.79 9.39 6.49
N LEU A 131 9.53 8.36 6.89
CA LEU A 131 9.11 7.46 7.97
C LEU A 131 8.99 8.21 9.30
N ALA A 132 9.95 9.07 9.65
CA ALA A 132 9.86 9.90 10.85
C ALA A 132 8.66 10.86 10.83
N ARG A 133 8.39 11.50 9.68
CA ARG A 133 7.20 12.34 9.49
C ARG A 133 5.92 11.53 9.62
N LEU A 134 5.85 10.35 9.02
CA LEU A 134 4.71 9.45 9.09
C LEU A 134 4.42 9.04 10.55
N GLU A 135 5.44 8.64 11.30
CA GLU A 135 5.30 8.26 12.71
C GLU A 135 4.83 9.40 13.62
N SER A 136 5.02 10.67 13.22
CA SER A 136 4.52 11.82 13.99
C SER A 136 2.99 11.91 14.03
N PHE A 137 2.29 11.20 13.13
CA PHE A 137 0.83 11.23 13.07
C PHE A 137 0.15 9.87 12.87
N ALA A 138 0.84 8.88 12.31
CA ALA A 138 0.32 7.53 12.18
C ALA A 138 0.41 6.78 13.50
N ARG A 139 -0.66 6.05 13.86
CA ARG A 139 -0.72 5.26 15.09
C ARG A 139 -0.50 3.78 14.80
N TYR A 140 0.70 3.43 14.34
CA TYR A 140 1.04 2.04 14.06
C TYR A 140 1.30 1.24 15.35
N SER A 141 0.84 -0.01 15.36
CA SER A 141 1.17 -0.95 16.43
C SER A 141 2.66 -1.25 16.46
N ALA A 142 3.15 -1.83 17.56
CA ALA A 142 4.54 -2.27 17.66
C ALA A 142 4.89 -3.29 16.56
N ASN A 143 3.96 -4.18 16.22
CA ASN A 143 4.16 -5.20 15.18
C ASN A 143 4.35 -4.57 13.79
N VAL A 144 3.52 -3.58 13.42
CA VAL A 144 3.63 -2.91 12.12
C VAL A 144 4.95 -2.14 12.01
N ARG A 145 5.37 -1.49 13.10
CA ARG A 145 6.67 -0.79 13.16
C ARG A 145 7.85 -1.76 13.08
N GLY A 146 7.81 -2.85 13.85
CA GLY A 146 8.83 -3.91 13.82
C GLY A 146 9.00 -4.49 12.42
N TYR A 147 7.89 -4.84 11.77
CA TYR A 147 7.88 -5.28 10.38
C TYR A 147 8.53 -4.25 9.44
N GLY A 148 8.18 -2.97 9.57
CA GLY A 148 8.78 -1.89 8.79
C GLY A 148 10.29 -1.78 8.94
N SER A 149 10.78 -1.86 10.18
CA SER A 149 12.21 -1.83 10.49
C SER A 149 12.96 -3.03 9.92
N GLU A 150 12.39 -4.24 10.01
CA GLU A 150 12.98 -5.46 9.45
C GLU A 150 13.12 -5.36 7.94
N VAL A 151 12.07 -4.90 7.25
CA VAL A 151 12.10 -4.65 5.80
C VAL A 151 13.18 -3.62 5.44
N LEU A 152 13.23 -2.50 6.15
CA LEU A 152 14.20 -1.45 5.84
C LEU A 152 15.64 -1.95 6.02
N ALA A 153 15.92 -2.66 7.12
CA ALA A 153 17.22 -3.25 7.39
C ALA A 153 17.62 -4.26 6.33
N ALA A 154 16.66 -5.08 5.88
CA ALA A 154 16.86 -5.97 4.76
C ALA A 154 17.25 -5.14 3.51
N LEU A 155 16.46 -4.12 3.14
CA LEU A 155 16.66 -3.30 1.91
C LEU A 155 18.00 -2.54 1.90
N GLN A 156 18.61 -2.33 3.07
CA GLN A 156 19.94 -1.75 3.21
C GLN A 156 21.05 -2.79 3.13
N SER A 157 20.78 -4.03 3.55
CA SER A 157 21.75 -5.13 3.56
C SER A 157 21.92 -5.73 2.17
N ASP A 158 20.82 -5.88 1.43
CA ASP A 158 20.87 -6.37 0.06
C ASP A 158 21.07 -5.18 -0.89
N GLY A 159 22.25 -5.13 -1.51
CA GLY A 159 22.48 -4.28 -2.68
C GLY A 159 21.52 -4.60 -3.84
N GLU A 160 20.82 -5.74 -3.79
CA GLU A 160 19.86 -6.21 -4.79
C GLU A 160 18.67 -7.01 -4.19
N THR A 161 17.45 -6.53 -4.46
CA THR A 161 16.14 -7.23 -4.46
C THR A 161 15.65 -7.98 -3.21
N ILE A 162 14.60 -7.44 -2.56
CA ILE A 162 13.96 -8.09 -1.39
C ILE A 162 12.47 -8.28 -1.59
N SER A 163 12.02 -9.45 -1.18
CA SER A 163 10.62 -9.84 -1.10
C SER A 163 10.01 -9.38 0.23
N MET A 164 9.02 -8.46 0.20
CA MET A 164 8.30 -7.98 1.39
C MET A 164 7.33 -9.05 1.96
N PRO A 165 7.47 -9.51 3.22
CA PRO A 165 6.50 -10.42 3.85
C PRO A 165 5.13 -9.75 4.15
N SER A 166 4.06 -10.51 4.40
CA SER A 166 2.79 -9.92 4.88
C SER A 166 2.83 -9.69 6.40
N PRO A 167 2.53 -8.47 6.92
CA PRO A 167 2.65 -8.13 8.35
C PRO A 167 1.61 -8.82 9.26
N PHE A 168 0.61 -9.51 8.72
CA PHE A 168 -0.46 -10.16 9.49
C PHE A 168 -0.39 -11.70 9.50
N SER A 169 0.72 -12.29 9.03
CA SER A 169 0.87 -13.75 8.91
C SER A 169 1.03 -14.50 10.26
N GLY A 170 1.03 -13.79 11.38
CA GLY A 170 1.08 -14.39 12.73
C GLY A 170 -0.31 -14.61 13.32
N LYS A 171 -0.78 -15.86 13.32
CA LYS A 171 -1.80 -16.36 14.25
C LYS A 171 -1.17 -17.32 15.23
#